data_AF-A0A2A4YWP8-F1
#
_entry.id   AF-A0A2A4YWP8-F1
#
_cell.length_a   1.000
_cell.length_b   1.000
_cell.length_c   1.000
_cell.angle_alpha   90.00
_cell.angle_beta   90.00
_cell.angle_gamma   90.00
#
_symmetry.space_group_name_H-M   'P 1'
#
loop_
_entity.id
_entity.type
_entity.pdbx_description
1 polymer ?
#
loop_
_entity_poly.entity_id
_entity_poly.type
_entity_poly.pdbx_seq_one_letter_code
_entity_poly.pdbx_strand_id
1 'polypeptide(L)'
;MDNRNTISVDLLYLGLTRPPMTMGVPLQFFGVNMILSSVGFIFFISLFSKFLVVVLLTLPLHAIGYVATEKDPHWMEIWHKKMSKASPIRNHKHWKSNSYTA
;
A
#
# COMPACT_ATOMS: atom_id res chain seq x y z
N MET A 1 -28.32 30.84 -8.51
CA MET A 1 -27.96 30.44 -7.14
C MET A 1 -27.30 29.08 -7.19
N ASP A 2 -25.97 29.04 -7.14
CA ASP A 2 -25.19 27.92 -6.56
C ASP A 2 -23.97 28.55 -5.89
N ASN A 3 -24.15 28.96 -4.64
CA ASN A 3 -23.12 29.56 -3.80
C ASN A 3 -22.27 28.44 -3.18
N ARG A 4 -21.46 27.79 -4.02
CA ARG A 4 -20.38 26.91 -3.54
C ARG A 4 -19.12 27.74 -3.57
N ASN A 5 -18.62 28.09 -2.39
CA ASN A 5 -17.25 28.55 -2.20
C ASN A 5 -16.30 27.43 -2.66
N THR A 6 -16.08 27.31 -3.97
CA THR A 6 -15.14 26.36 -4.54
C THR A 6 -13.75 26.91 -4.23
N ILE A 7 -13.17 26.41 -3.15
CA ILE A 7 -11.77 26.66 -2.79
C ILE A 7 -10.96 26.39 -4.06
N SER A 8 -10.37 27.41 -4.67
CA SER A 8 -9.52 27.26 -5.85
C SER A 8 -8.24 26.59 -5.40
N VAL A 9 -8.22 25.26 -5.42
CA VAL A 9 -7.02 24.47 -5.14
C VAL A 9 -6.13 24.48 -6.36
N ASP A 10 -4.96 25.09 -6.23
CA ASP A 10 -3.92 25.02 -7.25
C ASP A 10 -3.48 23.55 -7.42
N LEU A 11 -3.56 23.05 -8.65
CA LEU A 11 -3.17 21.68 -8.99
C LEU A 11 -1.70 21.42 -8.66
N LEU A 12 -0.86 22.46 -8.74
CA LEU A 12 0.56 22.37 -8.41
C LEU A 12 0.76 22.09 -6.90
N TYR A 13 0.00 22.78 -6.05
CA TYR A 13 -0.02 22.56 -4.61
C TYR A 13 -0.63 21.20 -4.24
N LEU A 14 -1.70 20.80 -4.93
CA LEU A 14 -2.34 19.49 -4.72
C LEU A 14 -1.40 18.33 -5.10
N GLY A 15 -0.62 18.49 -6.16
CA GLY A 15 0.40 17.52 -6.58
C GLY A 15 1.53 17.37 -5.57
N LEU A 16 2.01 18.49 -5.00
CA LEU A 16 3.08 18.50 -4.01
C LEU A 16 2.68 17.91 -2.64
N THR A 17 1.39 18.01 -2.30
CA THR A 17 0.88 17.54 -0.99
C THR A 17 0.39 16.10 -1.02
N ARG A 18 0.25 15.49 -2.20
CA ARG A 18 -0.08 14.07 -2.34
C ARG A 18 1.13 13.20 -2.03
N PRO A 19 0.91 12.01 -1.45
CA PRO A 19 1.97 11.06 -1.23
C PRO A 19 2.52 10.57 -2.58
N PRO A 20 3.81 10.21 -2.65
CA PRO A 20 4.43 9.72 -3.87
C PRO A 20 3.78 8.38 -4.30
N MET A 21 3.23 8.36 -5.51
CA MET A 21 2.57 7.20 -6.12
C MET A 21 3.24 6.84 -7.45
N THR A 22 3.31 5.54 -7.74
CA THR A 22 3.87 4.98 -8.97
C THR A 22 2.92 3.93 -9.51
N MET A 23 2.57 4.01 -10.79
CA MET A 23 1.67 3.05 -11.45
C MET A 23 0.32 2.85 -10.71
N GLY A 24 -0.20 3.92 -10.10
CA GLY A 24 -1.49 3.91 -9.40
C GLY A 24 -1.47 3.33 -7.98
N VAL A 25 -0.30 2.99 -7.43
CA VAL A 25 -0.15 2.53 -6.03
C VAL A 25 0.90 3.36 -5.26
N PRO A 26 0.85 3.42 -3.92
CA PRO A 26 1.87 4.06 -3.11
C PRO A 26 3.27 3.50 -3.38
N LEU A 27 4.27 4.37 -3.43
CA LEU A 27 5.66 4.00 -3.73
C LEU A 27 6.18 2.85 -2.84
N GLN A 28 5.81 2.87 -1.56
CA GLN A 28 6.17 1.84 -0.58
C GLN A 28 5.63 0.46 -0.98
N PHE A 29 4.37 0.38 -1.45
CA PHE A 29 3.77 -0.87 -1.90
C PHE A 29 4.36 -1.34 -3.23
N PHE A 30 4.62 -0.42 -4.14
CA PHE A 30 5.29 -0.73 -5.39
C PHE A 30 6.68 -1.35 -5.15
N GLY A 31 7.45 -0.80 -4.21
CA GLY A 31 8.73 -1.36 -3.78
C GLY A 31 8.61 -2.79 -3.26
N VAL A 32 7.62 -3.07 -2.40
CA VAL A 32 7.37 -4.44 -1.90
C VAL A 32 7.01 -5.41 -3.03
N ASN A 33 6.16 -4.99 -3.97
CA ASN A 33 5.81 -5.79 -5.16
C ASN A 33 7.04 -6.10 -6.01
N MET A 34 7.90 -5.11 -6.24
CA MET A 34 9.12 -5.27 -7.03
C MET A 34 10.10 -6.24 -6.36
N ILE A 35 10.29 -6.12 -5.05
CA ILE A 35 11.14 -7.04 -4.28
C ILE A 35 10.56 -8.46 -4.35
N LEU A 36 9.26 -8.62 -4.10
CA LEU A 36 8.60 -9.93 -4.14
C LEU A 36 8.70 -10.58 -5.52
N SER A 37 8.47 -9.80 -6.59
CA SER A 37 8.62 -10.26 -7.97
C SER A 37 10.06 -10.66 -8.29
N SER A 38 11.04 -9.87 -7.82
CA SER A 38 12.47 -10.12 -8.07
C SER A 38 12.93 -11.38 -7.34
N VAL A 39 12.58 -11.53 -6.06
CA VAL A 39 12.88 -12.72 -5.26
C VAL A 39 12.20 -13.96 -5.84
N GLY A 40 10.93 -13.84 -6.24
CA GLY A 40 10.21 -14.89 -6.94
C GLY A 40 10.93 -15.32 -8.21
N PHE A 41 11.32 -14.37 -9.05
CA PHE A 41 12.04 -14.66 -10.28
C PHE A 41 13.37 -15.39 -10.04
N ILE A 42 14.16 -14.95 -9.05
CA ILE A 42 15.43 -15.60 -8.68
C ILE A 42 15.19 -17.03 -8.20
N PHE A 43 14.17 -17.26 -7.36
CA PHE A 43 13.87 -18.58 -6.81
C PHE A 43 13.39 -19.56 -7.88
N PHE A 44 12.66 -19.07 -8.89
CA PHE A 44 12.10 -19.89 -9.96
C PHE A 44 12.95 -19.91 -11.24
N ILE A 45 14.14 -19.30 -11.24
CA ILE A 45 14.99 -19.19 -12.44
C ILE A 45 15.39 -20.55 -13.03
N SER A 46 15.49 -21.59 -12.19
CA SER A 46 15.80 -22.96 -12.60
C SER A 46 14.61 -23.67 -13.29
N LEU A 47 13.38 -23.21 -13.04
CA LEU A 47 12.17 -23.71 -13.70
C LEU A 47 11.53 -22.57 -14.50
N PHE A 48 11.96 -22.39 -15.75
CA PHE A 48 11.36 -21.42 -16.68
C PHE A 48 9.83 -21.55 -16.76
N SER A 49 9.29 -22.78 -16.58
CA SER A 49 7.84 -23.05 -16.54
C SER A 49 7.09 -22.45 -15.34
N LYS A 50 7.78 -22.05 -14.26
CA LYS A 50 7.16 -21.48 -13.04
C LYS A 50 7.11 -19.95 -13.03
N PHE A 51 7.61 -19.28 -14.06
CA PHE A 51 7.46 -17.83 -14.22
C PHE A 51 5.99 -17.39 -14.14
N LEU A 52 5.08 -18.18 -14.70
CA LEU A 52 3.63 -17.93 -14.65
C LEU A 52 3.13 -17.83 -13.20
N VAL A 53 3.65 -18.65 -12.29
CA VAL A 53 3.26 -18.61 -10.87
C VAL A 53 3.64 -17.29 -10.21
N VAL A 54 4.81 -16.75 -10.53
CA VAL A 54 5.27 -15.45 -10.01
C VAL A 54 4.35 -14.34 -10.51
N VAL A 55 4.08 -14.32 -11.82
CA VAL A 55 3.18 -13.33 -12.44
C VAL A 55 1.76 -13.43 -11.88
N LEU A 56 1.26 -14.65 -11.71
CA LEU A 56 -0.08 -14.90 -11.15
C LEU A 56 -0.18 -14.49 -9.67
N LEU A 57 0.94 -14.41 -8.94
CA LEU A 57 0.94 -13.90 -7.57
C LEU A 57 1.05 -12.37 -7.55
N THR A 58 1.94 -11.80 -8.36
CA THR A 58 2.26 -10.37 -8.31
C THR A 58 1.19 -9.50 -8.95
N LEU A 59 0.55 -9.94 -10.03
CA LEU A 59 -0.51 -9.16 -10.68
C LEU A 59 -1.74 -8.96 -9.78
N PRO A 60 -2.32 -10.01 -9.16
CA PRO A 60 -3.44 -9.83 -8.23
C PRO A 60 -3.04 -9.00 -7.01
N LEU A 61 -1.82 -9.17 -6.50
CA LEU A 61 -1.32 -8.39 -5.38
C LEU A 61 -1.26 -6.90 -5.75
N HIS A 62 -0.77 -6.56 -6.94
CA HIS A 62 -0.79 -5.20 -7.45
C HIS A 62 -2.21 -4.67 -7.62
N ALA A 63 -3.13 -5.47 -8.16
CA ALA A 63 -4.54 -5.09 -8.34
C ALA A 63 -5.23 -4.79 -6.99
N ILE A 64 -4.97 -5.59 -5.95
CA ILE A 64 -5.49 -5.33 -4.59
C ILE A 64 -4.96 -3.98 -4.07
N GLY A 65 -3.67 -3.71 -4.27
CA GLY A 65 -3.09 -2.42 -3.89
C GLY A 65 -3.69 -1.25 -4.66
N TYR A 66 -4.01 -1.43 -5.94
CA TYR A 66 -4.68 -0.43 -6.75
C TYR A 66 -6.05 -0.07 -6.16
N VAL A 67 -6.89 -1.07 -5.90
CA VAL A 67 -8.21 -0.89 -5.27
C VAL A 67 -8.10 -0.26 -3.87
N ALA A 68 -7.08 -0.62 -3.10
CA ALA A 68 -6.83 0.00 -1.80
C ALA A 68 -6.48 1.49 -1.93
N THR A 69 -5.74 1.86 -2.97
CA THR A 69 -5.30 3.23 -3.25
C THR A 69 -6.45 4.12 -3.70
N GLU A 70 -7.44 3.56 -4.40
CA GLU A 70 -8.68 4.28 -4.73
C GLU A 70 -9.45 4.71 -3.48
N LYS A 71 -9.41 3.90 -2.41
CA LYS A 71 -10.09 4.21 -1.14
C LYS A 71 -9.34 5.25 -0.31
N ASP A 72 -8.02 5.08 -0.17
CA ASP A 72 -7.17 6.01 0.59
C ASP A 72 -5.73 5.95 0.08
N PRO A 73 -5.16 7.05 -0.47
CA PRO A 73 -3.79 7.06 -0.97
C PRO A 73 -2.72 6.87 0.14
N HIS A 74 -3.05 7.05 1.42
CA HIS A 74 -2.12 6.91 2.55
C HIS A 74 -2.22 5.54 3.24
N TRP A 75 -2.98 4.60 2.69
CA TRP A 75 -3.25 3.31 3.32
C TRP A 75 -1.98 2.58 3.77
N MET A 76 -0.92 2.63 2.96
CA MET A 76 0.36 1.96 3.24
C MET A 76 1.10 2.61 4.41
N GLU A 77 1.11 3.93 4.50
CA GLU A 77 1.74 4.64 5.62
C GLU A 77 0.99 4.40 6.93
N ILE A 78 -0.34 4.37 6.87
CA ILE A 78 -1.19 4.06 8.02
C ILE A 78 -0.93 2.62 8.46
N TRP A 79 -0.86 1.68 7.52
CA TRP A 79 -0.53 0.29 7.82
C TRP A 79 0.86 0.15 8.44
N HIS A 80 1.86 0.83 7.89
CA HIS A 80 3.22 0.84 8.44
C HIS A 80 3.25 1.43 9.86
N LYS A 81 2.66 2.61 10.08
CA LYS A 81 2.55 3.23 11.42
C LYS A 81 1.81 2.32 12.39
N LYS A 82 0.75 1.66 11.94
CA LYS A 82 0.01 0.69 12.74
C LYS A 82 0.90 -0.48 13.17
N MET A 83 1.71 -1.04 12.26
CA MET A 83 2.61 -2.14 12.60
C MET A 83 3.80 -1.70 13.47
N SER A 84 4.33 -0.49 13.27
CA SER A 84 5.52 -0.01 14.01
C SER A 84 5.19 0.54 15.40
N LYS A 85 4.11 1.32 15.53
CA LYS A 85 3.79 2.07 16.78
C LYS A 85 2.54 1.59 17.49
N ALA A 86 1.61 0.98 16.78
CA ALA A 86 0.31 0.55 17.29
C ALA A 86 0.06 -0.93 17.02
N SER A 87 1.11 -1.74 17.15
CA SER A 87 1.06 -3.16 16.79
C SER A 87 -0.01 -3.87 17.63
N PRO A 88 -0.84 -4.73 17.02
CA PRO A 88 -1.85 -5.47 17.76
C PRO A 88 -1.24 -6.34 18.86
N ILE A 89 -1.65 -6.13 20.11
CA ILE A 89 -1.19 -6.98 21.22
C ILE A 89 -1.84 -8.38 21.15
N ARG A 90 -1.13 -9.41 21.62
CA ARG A 90 -1.65 -10.80 21.62
C ARG A 90 -2.99 -10.94 22.36
N ASN A 91 -3.20 -10.14 23.41
CA ASN A 91 -4.40 -10.18 24.23
C ASN A 91 -5.52 -9.22 23.75
N HIS A 92 -5.40 -8.67 22.53
CA HIS A 92 -6.38 -7.74 21.96
C HIS A 92 -7.77 -8.35 21.85
N LYS A 93 -7.88 -9.67 21.62
CA LYS A 93 -9.19 -10.36 21.55
C LYS A 93 -9.95 -10.30 22.88
N HIS A 94 -9.24 -10.30 24.00
CA HIS A 94 -9.84 -10.23 25.33
C HIS A 94 -10.18 -8.77 25.70
N TRP A 95 -9.24 -7.85 25.52
CA TRP A 95 -9.38 -6.46 25.98
C TRP A 95 -10.02 -5.50 24.95
N LYS A 96 -10.07 -5.89 23.67
CA LYS A 96 -10.51 -5.06 22.53
C LYS A 96 -9.78 -3.72 22.40
N SER A 97 -8.59 -3.61 23.00
CA SER A 97 -7.77 -2.40 23.02
C SER A 97 -6.29 -2.79 22.97
N ASN A 98 -5.46 -1.87 22.43
CA ASN A 98 -4.01 -1.98 22.42
C ASN A 98 -3.42 -1.12 23.54
N SER A 99 -2.50 -1.70 24.31
CA SER A 99 -1.64 -0.93 25.21
C SER A 99 -0.52 -0.29 24.40
N TYR A 100 -0.39 1.04 24.47
CA TYR A 100 0.64 1.80 23.75
C TYR A 100 1.93 2.00 24.54
N THR A 101 2.15 1.19 25.58
CA THR A 101 3.39 1.22 26.36
C THR A 101 4.49 0.66 25.45
N ALA A 102 5.22 1.58 24.83
CA ALA A 102 6.37 1.31 23.97
C ALA A 102 7.52 0.67 24.76
#